data_AF-A0A0W0R6S2-F1
#
_entry.id   AF-A0A0W0R6S2-F1
#
_cell.length_a   1.000
_cell.length_b   1.000
_cell.length_c   1.000
_cell.angle_alpha   90.00
_cell.angle_beta   90.00
_cell.angle_gamma   90.00
#
_symmetry.space_group_name_H-M   'P 1'
#
loop_
_entity.id
_entity.type
_entity.pdbx_description
1 polymer ?
#
loop_
_entity_poly.entity_id
_entity_poly.type
_entity_poly.pdbx_seq_one_letter_code
_entity_poly.pdbx_strand_id
1 'polypeptide(L)'
;MIYKHLNYLQRCKIQALWRSVYTQQQIDDEICVNKSTISRAPNRNMTFVRTRLWYWAYKADYTQFNSDNRKKCKNKYVKFTEEIKVFVREKLKTIGVPIIYVDMQKRILFRIEARVVIYISIVNAMGVLVEVVLSKIEDLLIKGQR
;
A
#
# COMPACT_ATOMS: atom_id res chain seq x y z
N MET A 1 4.14 1.47 25.45
CA MET A 1 2.77 1.96 25.21
C MET A 1 2.40 1.74 23.75
N ILE A 2 1.39 0.93 23.47
CA ILE A 2 0.83 0.80 22.12
C ILE A 2 0.20 2.15 21.76
N TYR A 3 0.67 2.80 20.71
CA TYR A 3 0.11 4.07 20.24
C TYR A 3 -1.36 3.87 19.84
N LYS A 4 -2.28 4.21 20.75
CA LYS A 4 -3.72 4.09 20.48
C LYS A 4 -4.14 5.30 19.66
N HIS A 5 -4.59 5.06 18.43
CA HIS A 5 -5.17 6.11 17.61
C HIS A 5 -6.44 6.65 18.26
N LEU A 6 -6.66 7.96 18.14
CA LEU A 6 -7.91 8.60 18.54
C LEU A 6 -9.10 7.95 17.82
N ASN A 7 -10.10 7.55 18.59
CA ASN A 7 -11.38 7.12 18.05
C ASN A 7 -12.18 8.32 17.55
N TYR A 8 -13.16 8.10 16.68
CA TYR A 8 -13.97 9.18 16.09
C TYR A 8 -14.63 10.07 17.14
N LEU A 9 -15.26 9.48 18.16
CA LEU A 9 -15.86 10.22 19.28
C LEU A 9 -14.86 11.14 20.00
N GLN A 10 -13.62 10.67 20.22
CA GLN A 10 -12.57 11.48 20.84
C GLN A 10 -12.16 12.65 19.94
N ARG A 11 -12.14 12.47 18.61
CA ARG A 11 -11.88 13.56 17.66
C ARG A 11 -12.99 14.61 17.68
N CYS A 12 -14.24 14.18 17.77
CA CYS A 12 -15.40 15.10 17.91
C CYS A 12 -15.31 15.90 19.21
N LYS A 13 -14.99 15.23 20.34
CA LYS A 13 -14.77 15.91 21.63
C LYS A 13 -13.63 16.93 21.55
N ILE A 14 -12.48 16.57 20.98
CA ILE A 14 -11.36 17.51 20.76
C ILE A 14 -11.83 18.70 19.92
N GLN A 15 -12.56 18.48 18.82
CA GLN A 15 -13.06 19.56 17.97
C GLN A 15 -14.00 20.51 18.72
N ALA A 16 -14.92 19.97 19.52
CA ALA A 16 -15.85 20.76 20.31
C ALA A 16 -15.12 21.61 21.37
N LEU A 17 -14.27 20.98 22.18
CA LEU A 17 -13.53 21.66 23.25
C LEU A 17 -12.55 22.72 22.70
N TRP A 18 -11.91 22.43 21.56
CA TRP A 18 -11.00 23.37 20.92
C TRP A 18 -11.71 24.61 20.38
N ARG A 19 -12.95 24.46 19.89
CA ARG A 19 -13.82 25.60 19.51
C ARG A 19 -14.29 26.40 20.72
N SER A 20 -14.46 25.74 21.86
CA SER A 20 -14.76 26.37 23.15
C SER A 20 -13.54 26.98 23.83
N VAL A 21 -12.39 27.07 23.16
CA VAL A 21 -11.15 27.72 23.65
C VAL A 21 -10.53 27.00 24.86
N TYR A 22 -10.74 25.69 24.99
CA TYR A 22 -10.08 24.89 26.03
C TYR A 22 -8.58 24.72 25.75
N THR A 23 -7.77 24.75 26.80
CA THR A 23 -6.34 24.46 26.73
C THR A 23 -6.08 22.96 26.55
N GLN A 24 -4.89 22.60 26.07
CA GLN A 24 -4.52 21.18 25.88
C GLN A 24 -4.55 20.38 27.18
N GLN A 25 -4.25 21.00 28.33
CA GLN A 25 -4.35 20.37 29.64
C GLN A 25 -5.80 20.00 29.96
N GLN A 26 -6.72 20.95 29.84
CA GLN A 26 -8.14 20.72 30.12
C GLN A 26 -8.75 19.65 29.20
N ILE A 27 -8.31 19.59 27.94
CA ILE A 27 -8.75 18.55 27.00
C ILE A 27 -8.20 17.17 27.38
N ASP A 28 -6.97 17.09 27.92
CA ASP A 28 -6.39 15.85 28.42
C ASP A 28 -7.19 15.34 29.62
N ASP A 29 -7.46 16.23 30.58
CA ASP A 29 -8.23 15.91 31.78
C ASP A 29 -9.66 15.40 31.43
N GLU A 30 -10.29 15.97 30.41
CA GLU A 30 -11.66 15.63 29.98
C GLU A 30 -11.75 14.34 29.14
N ILE A 31 -10.78 14.09 28.23
CA ILE A 31 -10.84 12.98 27.26
C ILE A 31 -9.94 11.80 27.69
N CYS A 32 -9.09 12.00 28.70
CA CYS A 32 -8.06 11.07 29.16
C CYS A 32 -7.12 10.64 28.01
N VAL A 33 -6.62 11.63 27.26
CA VAL A 33 -5.73 11.42 26.12
C VAL A 33 -4.52 12.33 26.26
N ASN A 34 -3.32 11.74 26.31
CA ASN A 34 -2.06 12.47 26.41
C ASN A 34 -2.02 13.73 25.55
N LYS A 35 -1.61 14.86 26.15
CA LYS A 35 -1.39 16.17 25.48
C LYS A 35 -0.71 16.08 24.11
N SER A 36 0.31 15.23 23.98
CA SER A 36 1.04 15.06 22.71
C SER A 36 0.16 14.51 21.59
N THR A 37 -0.82 13.67 21.90
CA THR A 37 -1.81 13.15 20.94
C THR A 37 -2.83 14.24 20.60
N ILE A 38 -3.29 15.01 21.59
CA ILE A 38 -4.19 16.15 21.39
C ILE A 38 -3.53 17.18 20.49
N SER A 39 -2.27 17.55 20.71
CA SER A 39 -1.52 18.51 19.89
C SER A 39 -1.30 18.01 18.45
N ARG A 40 -0.99 16.72 18.28
CA ARG A 40 -0.75 16.14 16.94
C ARG A 40 -2.02 16.06 16.09
N ALA A 41 -3.19 15.93 16.70
CA ALA A 41 -4.45 15.75 15.98
C ALA A 41 -4.83 16.94 15.07
N PRO A 42 -4.93 18.19 15.57
CA PRO A 42 -5.18 19.36 14.76
C PRO A 42 -3.99 19.70 13.87
N ASN A 43 -2.75 19.67 14.39
CA ASN A 43 -1.56 20.05 13.61
C ASN A 43 -1.38 19.25 12.30
N ARG A 44 -1.81 17.98 12.27
CA ARG A 44 -1.69 17.11 11.08
C ARG A 44 -2.90 17.14 10.16
N ASN A 45 -4.03 17.70 10.60
CA ASN A 45 -5.32 17.60 9.89
C ASN A 45 -6.07 18.93 9.89
N MET A 46 -5.36 20.04 10.07
CA MET A 46 -5.92 21.36 9.97
C MET A 46 -6.29 21.61 8.51
N THR A 47 -7.53 22.01 8.28
CA THR A 47 -8.06 22.27 6.94
C THR A 47 -8.40 23.72 6.77
N PHE A 48 -8.06 24.26 5.61
CA PHE A 48 -8.48 25.61 5.26
C PHE A 48 -9.97 25.60 4.90
N VAL A 49 -10.77 26.37 5.65
CA VAL A 49 -12.21 26.46 5.44
C VAL A 49 -12.53 27.74 4.67
N ARG A 50 -12.99 27.55 3.43
CA ARG A 50 -13.40 28.63 2.52
C ARG A 50 -14.79 29.14 2.90
N THR A 51 -14.85 29.93 3.97
CA THR A 51 -16.04 30.72 4.36
C THR A 51 -15.75 32.21 4.17
N ARG A 52 -16.74 33.08 4.34
CA ARG A 52 -16.58 34.56 4.24
C ARG A 52 -15.37 35.11 5.01
N LEU A 53 -15.03 34.50 6.16
CA LEU A 53 -13.94 34.91 7.05
C LEU A 53 -12.65 34.09 6.89
N TRP A 54 -12.62 33.10 5.99
CA TRP A 54 -11.43 32.32 5.60
C TRP A 54 -10.48 31.94 6.75
N TYR A 55 -10.68 30.79 7.39
CA TYR A 55 -9.87 30.39 8.54
C TYR A 55 -9.46 28.92 8.49
N TRP A 56 -8.39 28.61 9.23
CA TRP A 56 -7.92 27.25 9.46
C TRP A 56 -8.74 26.59 10.56
N ALA A 57 -9.36 25.46 10.25
CA ALA A 57 -10.21 24.73 11.18
C ALA A 57 -9.83 23.26 11.26
N TYR A 58 -9.88 22.72 12.47
CA TYR A 58 -9.87 21.28 12.69
C TYR A 58 -11.29 20.73 12.48
N LYS A 59 -11.39 19.69 11.64
CA LYS A 59 -12.64 18.95 11.41
C LYS A 59 -12.41 17.46 11.71
N ALA A 60 -13.19 16.91 12.62
CA ALA A 60 -13.12 15.51 13.04
C ALA A 60 -13.40 14.56 11.87
N ASP A 61 -14.43 14.85 11.06
CA ASP A 61 -14.82 14.04 9.90
C ASP A 61 -13.70 13.95 8.87
N TYR A 62 -13.12 15.10 8.51
CA TYR A 62 -11.98 15.16 7.59
C TYR A 62 -10.79 14.37 8.14
N THR A 63 -10.53 14.50 9.43
CA THR A 63 -9.45 13.79 10.09
C THR A 63 -9.65 12.28 10.09
N GLN A 64 -10.88 11.83 10.32
CA GLN A 64 -11.26 10.42 10.30
C GLN A 64 -11.10 9.87 8.88
N PHE A 65 -11.67 10.54 7.88
CA PHE A 65 -11.52 10.21 6.46
C PHE A 65 -10.06 10.06 6.05
N ASN A 66 -9.22 11.04 6.38
CA ASN A 66 -7.78 10.98 6.09
C ASN A 66 -7.08 9.82 6.81
N SER A 67 -7.45 9.56 8.07
CA SER A 67 -6.89 8.45 8.84
C SER A 67 -7.25 7.11 8.20
N ASP A 68 -8.50 6.97 7.74
CA ASP A 68 -8.99 5.75 7.12
C ASP A 68 -8.41 5.56 5.71
N ASN A 69 -8.28 6.63 4.92
CA ASN A 69 -7.57 6.57 3.64
C ASN A 69 -6.10 6.18 3.81
N ARG A 70 -5.41 6.72 4.82
CA ARG A 70 -4.03 6.31 5.11
C ARG A 70 -3.94 4.84 5.51
N LYS A 71 -4.93 4.31 6.24
CA LYS A 71 -4.99 2.88 6.58
C LYS A 71 -5.24 2.03 5.33
N LYS A 72 -6.14 2.46 4.44
CA LYS A 72 -6.43 1.78 3.16
C LYS A 72 -5.20 1.77 2.24
N CYS A 73 -4.53 2.91 2.09
CA CYS A 73 -3.35 3.05 1.24
C CYS A 73 -2.05 2.56 1.88
N LYS A 74 -2.07 2.12 3.14
CA LYS A 74 -0.86 1.59 3.79
C LYS A 74 -0.51 0.27 3.13
N ASN A 75 0.62 0.26 2.44
CA ASN A 75 1.14 -0.95 1.82
C ASN A 75 1.32 -2.04 2.89
N LYS A 76 0.57 -3.14 2.75
CA LYS A 76 0.67 -4.28 3.66
C LYS A 76 1.79 -5.17 3.15
N TYR A 77 2.96 -5.03 3.74
CA TYR A 77 4.07 -5.92 3.44
C TYR A 77 3.76 -7.31 3.99
N VAL A 78 3.54 -8.27 3.09
CA VAL A 78 3.56 -9.69 3.43
C VAL A 78 5.03 -10.11 3.45
N LYS A 79 5.51 -10.55 4.62
CA LYS A 79 6.85 -11.14 4.71
C LYS A 79 6.83 -12.43 3.91
N PHE A 80 7.86 -12.67 3.09
CA PHE A 80 8.01 -13.98 2.46
C PHE A 80 8.09 -15.07 3.53
N THR A 81 7.40 -16.18 3.28
CA THR A 81 7.63 -17.43 3.98
C THR A 81 9.06 -17.91 3.70
N GLU A 82 9.60 -18.76 4.58
CA GLU A 82 10.98 -19.21 4.42
C GLU A 82 11.17 -19.98 3.10
N GLU A 83 10.18 -20.78 2.71
CA GLU A 83 10.10 -21.48 1.43
C GLU A 83 10.24 -20.51 0.23
N ILE A 84 9.46 -19.42 0.22
CA ILE A 84 9.51 -18.42 -0.85
C ILE A 84 10.88 -17.72 -0.88
N LYS A 85 11.51 -17.46 0.28
CA LYS A 85 12.86 -16.88 0.31
C LYS A 85 13.91 -17.81 -0.26
N VAL A 86 13.81 -19.12 -0.03
CA VAL A 86 14.73 -20.12 -0.59
C VAL A 86 14.56 -20.18 -2.10
N PHE A 87 13.31 -20.31 -2.57
CA PHE A 87 12.98 -20.33 -4.00
C PHE A 87 13.51 -19.09 -4.75
N VAL A 88 13.27 -17.89 -4.21
CA VAL A 88 13.76 -16.63 -4.82
C VAL A 88 15.28 -16.59 -4.84
N ARG A 89 15.95 -17.05 -3.77
CA ARG A 89 17.43 -17.13 -3.72
C ARG A 89 17.99 -18.06 -4.79
N GLU A 90 17.38 -19.21 -5.00
CA GLU A 90 17.79 -20.18 -6.02
C GLU A 90 17.64 -19.61 -7.43
N LYS A 91 16.47 -19.02 -7.74
CA LYS A 91 16.23 -18.41 -9.06
C LYS A 91 17.17 -17.24 -9.36
N LEU A 92 17.50 -16.42 -8.36
CA LEU A 92 18.45 -15.31 -8.53
C LEU A 92 19.88 -15.80 -8.83
N LYS A 93 20.31 -16.91 -8.23
CA LYS A 93 21.61 -17.52 -8.54
C LYS A 93 21.70 -17.98 -9.98
N THR A 94 20.63 -18.56 -10.53
CA THR A 94 20.58 -19.02 -11.93
C THR A 94 20.69 -17.88 -12.94
N ILE A 95 20.15 -16.69 -12.63
CA ILE A 95 20.16 -15.53 -13.53
C ILE A 95 21.51 -14.77 -13.46
N GLY A 96 22.38 -15.09 -12.51
CA GLY A 96 23.71 -14.48 -12.39
C GLY A 96 23.70 -13.03 -11.91
N VAL A 97 22.62 -12.57 -11.27
CA VAL A 97 22.51 -11.19 -10.77
C VAL A 97 23.17 -11.08 -9.39
N PRO A 98 24.19 -10.22 -9.20
CA PRO A 98 24.78 -10.01 -7.88
C PRO A 98 23.74 -9.44 -6.91
N ILE A 99 23.65 -10.07 -5.74
CA ILE A 99 22.56 -9.85 -4.81
C ILE A 99 22.77 -8.52 -4.07
N ILE A 100 22.23 -7.42 -4.59
CA ILE A 100 22.10 -6.16 -3.86
C ILE A 100 20.93 -6.32 -2.88
N TYR A 101 21.22 -6.80 -1.67
CA TYR A 101 20.23 -7.06 -0.61
C TYR A 101 19.68 -5.80 0.08
N VAL A 102 20.06 -4.61 -0.38
CA VAL A 102 19.66 -3.37 0.27
C VAL A 102 18.43 -2.82 -0.47
N ASP A 103 17.31 -2.72 0.25
CA ASP A 103 16.04 -2.06 -0.12
C ASP A 103 15.00 -2.78 -1.01
N MET A 104 15.27 -4.00 -1.52
CA MET A 104 14.27 -4.76 -2.30
C MET A 104 13.00 -5.16 -1.52
N GLN A 105 13.01 -5.12 -0.19
CA GLN A 105 11.83 -5.38 0.63
C GLN A 105 10.71 -4.32 0.49
N LYS A 106 11.01 -3.12 -0.03
CA LYS A 106 10.05 -1.99 0.03
C LYS A 106 9.22 -1.74 -1.23
N ARG A 107 9.62 -2.24 -2.42
CA ARG A 107 9.02 -1.83 -3.71
C ARG A 107 8.60 -2.96 -4.66
N ILE A 108 8.90 -4.21 -4.35
CA ILE A 108 8.91 -5.26 -5.38
C ILE A 108 7.58 -6.00 -5.57
N LEU A 109 6.70 -6.04 -4.56
CA LEU A 109 5.47 -6.84 -4.70
C LEU A 109 4.55 -6.35 -5.83
N PHE A 110 4.47 -5.03 -6.07
CA PHE A 110 3.61 -4.48 -7.14
C PHE A 110 4.22 -4.56 -8.55
N ARG A 111 5.54 -4.71 -8.69
CA ARG A 111 6.21 -4.71 -10.02
C ARG A 111 6.49 -6.13 -10.53
N ILE A 112 6.52 -7.13 -9.65
CA ILE A 112 6.65 -8.53 -10.04
C ILE A 112 5.33 -9.08 -10.60
N GLU A 113 4.17 -8.75 -10.02
CA GLU A 113 2.88 -9.27 -10.54
C GLU A 113 2.67 -8.89 -12.01
N ALA A 114 2.91 -7.63 -12.39
CA ALA A 114 2.77 -7.21 -13.78
C ALA A 114 3.79 -7.90 -14.72
N ARG A 115 5.06 -8.06 -14.29
CA ARG A 115 6.09 -8.66 -15.15
C ARG A 115 5.97 -10.18 -15.26
N VAL A 116 5.57 -10.86 -14.20
CA VAL A 116 5.37 -12.31 -14.19
C VAL A 116 4.13 -12.68 -15.00
N VAL A 117 3.03 -11.92 -14.90
CA VAL A 117 1.85 -12.13 -15.75
C VAL A 117 2.18 -11.92 -17.23
N ILE A 118 2.98 -10.90 -17.57
CA ILE A 118 3.44 -10.68 -18.95
C ILE A 118 4.34 -11.83 -19.40
N TYR A 119 5.28 -12.29 -18.56
CA TYR A 119 6.19 -13.37 -18.92
C TYR A 119 5.47 -14.71 -19.11
N ILE A 120 4.50 -15.04 -18.26
CA ILE A 120 3.65 -16.23 -18.39
C ILE A 120 2.81 -16.15 -19.67
N SER A 121 2.24 -14.97 -19.97
CA SER A 121 1.47 -14.75 -21.20
C SER A 121 2.33 -14.92 -22.46
N ILE A 122 3.57 -14.41 -22.45
CA ILE A 122 4.50 -14.54 -23.57
C ILE A 122 4.92 -16.01 -23.75
N VAL A 123 5.25 -16.71 -22.66
CA VAL A 123 5.66 -18.13 -22.73
C VAL A 123 4.50 -19.01 -23.23
N ASN A 124 3.28 -18.77 -22.76
CA ASN A 124 2.09 -19.48 -23.26
C ASN A 124 1.82 -19.16 -24.75
N ALA A 125 1.96 -17.90 -25.16
CA ALA A 125 1.82 -17.52 -26.57
C ALA A 125 2.89 -18.16 -27.47
N MET A 126 4.13 -18.28 -27.00
CA MET A 126 5.20 -18.97 -27.72
C MET A 126 4.95 -20.48 -27.80
N GLY A 127 4.42 -21.11 -26.74
CA GLY A 127 4.04 -22.52 -26.76
C GLY A 127 2.99 -22.83 -27.83
N VAL A 128 1.93 -22.02 -27.91
CA VAL A 128 0.89 -22.14 -28.94
C VAL A 128 1.47 -21.94 -30.35
N LEU A 129 2.42 -21.01 -30.51
CA LEU A 129 3.05 -20.76 -31.81
C LEU A 129 3.89 -21.96 -32.28
N VAL A 130 4.59 -22.62 -31.35
CA VAL A 130 5.40 -23.81 -31.64
C VAL A 130 4.51 -24.99 -32.06
N GLU A 131 3.39 -25.21 -31.38
CA GLU A 131 2.44 -26.27 -31.76
C GLU A 131 1.83 -26.05 -33.16
N VAL A 132 1.46 -24.82 -33.50
CA VAL A 132 0.92 -24.47 -34.83
C VAL A 132 1.97 -24.61 -35.92
N VAL A 133 3.23 -24.29 -35.64
CA VAL A 133 4.32 -24.46 -36.59
C VAL A 133 4.63 -25.96 -36.79
N LEU A 134 4.63 -26.75 -35.73
CA LEU A 134 4.84 -28.19 -35.80
C LEU A 134 3.72 -28.89 -36.58
N SER A 135 2.44 -28.56 -36.33
CA SER A 135 1.32 -29.17 -37.07
C SER A 135 1.39 -28.85 -38.57
N LYS A 136 1.85 -27.65 -38.91
CA LYS A 136 1.99 -27.20 -40.30
C LYS A 136 3.18 -27.85 -41.00
N ILE A 137 4.26 -28.13 -40.26
CA ILE A 137 5.39 -28.91 -40.76
C ILE A 137 4.96 -30.37 -40.98
N GLU A 138 4.18 -30.96 -40.07
CA GLU A 138 3.62 -32.32 -40.22
C GLU A 138 2.70 -32.43 -41.45
N ASP A 139 1.80 -31.46 -41.64
CA ASP A 139 0.93 -31.39 -42.83
C ASP A 139 1.71 -31.28 -44.15
N LEU A 140 2.83 -30.55 -44.14
CA LEU A 140 3.69 -30.39 -45.31
C LEU A 140 4.52 -31.66 -45.59
N LEU A 141 4.97 -32.36 -44.55
CA LEU A 141 5.68 -33.63 -44.66
C LEU A 141 4.75 -34.75 -45.18
N ILE A 142 3.49 -34.78 -44.74
CA ILE A 142 2.48 -35.75 -45.21
C ILE A 142 2.10 -35.51 -46.68
N LYS A 143 2.01 -34.24 -47.11
CA LYS A 143 1.69 -33.89 -48.50
C LYS A 143 2.86 -34.10 -49.47
N GLY A 144 4.10 -34.08 -48.98
CA GLY A 144 5.30 -34.31 -49.79
C GLY A 144 5.64 -35.78 -50.06
N GLN A 145 4.93 -36.73 -49.44
CA GLN A 145 5.13 -38.18 -49.62
C GLN A 145 4.05 -38.88 -50.48
N ARG A 146 3.19 -38.11 -51.17
CA ARG A 146 2.22 -38.63 -52.15
C ARG A 146 2.63 -38.31 -53.58
#